data_AF-A0A8D8LNT3-F1
#
_entry.id   AF-A0A8D8LNT3-F1
#
_cell.length_a   1.000
_cell.length_b   1.000
_cell.length_c   1.000
_cell.angle_alpha   90.00
_cell.angle_beta   90.00
_cell.angle_gamma   90.00
#
_symmetry.space_group_name_H-M   'P 1'
#
loop_
_entity.id
_entity.type
_entity.pdbx_description
1 polymer ?
#
loop_
_entity_poly.entity_id
_entity_poly.type
_entity_poly.pdbx_seq_one_letter_code
_entity_poly.pdbx_strand_id
1 'polypeptide(L)'
;MDSRNPAQFDAHKELMLHLVTRGFRVQTPLRNLKGEYASLETFGSSQHMVRLLSYLEGDLLKTISLTNDIAYKLGQTVARLADSLTSFSHEFYTMYRSIWMLSELHRLSSFLFVLTEPSRVHTVESVLAKFQTQVMDRINSFQHGVIHGDINEQNILLSLDSTQSPREQFSILDFGDSQHSCLVFDLAIAITYMVLQTGDLDTGGYVL
;
A
#
# COMPACT_ATOMS: atom_id res chain seq x y z
N MET A 1 -14.61 -5.09 -13.10
CA MET A 1 -14.32 -6.14 -12.12
C MET A 1 -12.89 -6.58 -12.38
N ASP A 2 -12.04 -6.44 -11.38
CA ASP A 2 -10.57 -6.49 -11.54
C ASP A 2 -10.08 -7.86 -12.01
N SER A 3 -10.87 -8.90 -11.74
CA SER A 3 -10.69 -10.27 -12.25
C SER A 3 -10.57 -10.39 -13.77
N ARG A 4 -10.91 -9.35 -14.54
CA ARG A 4 -10.79 -9.30 -16.00
C ARG A 4 -9.69 -8.36 -16.51
N ASN A 5 -8.77 -7.93 -15.64
CA ASN A 5 -7.64 -7.08 -16.03
C ASN A 5 -6.30 -7.81 -15.91
N PRO A 6 -5.91 -8.63 -16.90
CA PRO A 6 -4.63 -9.36 -16.88
C PRO A 6 -3.41 -8.46 -16.66
N ALA A 7 -3.44 -7.23 -17.18
CA ALA A 7 -2.33 -6.28 -17.05
C ALA A 7 -2.10 -5.86 -15.58
N GLN A 8 -3.18 -5.72 -14.80
CA GLN A 8 -3.09 -5.45 -13.36
C GLN A 8 -2.45 -6.63 -12.62
N PHE A 9 -2.90 -7.85 -12.91
CA PHE A 9 -2.34 -9.06 -12.29
C PHE A 9 -0.86 -9.24 -12.61
N ASP A 10 -0.47 -8.99 -13.86
CA ASP A 10 0.91 -9.06 -14.31
C ASP A 10 1.77 -8.01 -13.59
N ALA A 11 1.29 -6.77 -13.49
CA ALA A 11 1.96 -5.69 -12.78
C ALA A 11 2.19 -6.02 -11.30
N HIS A 12 1.16 -6.50 -10.60
CA HIS A 12 1.26 -6.87 -9.19
C HIS A 12 2.24 -8.03 -8.99
N LYS A 13 2.24 -9.01 -9.91
CA LYS A 13 3.18 -10.13 -9.90
C LYS A 13 4.62 -9.63 -10.10
N GLU A 14 4.89 -8.83 -11.12
CA GLU A 14 6.24 -8.28 -11.37
C GLU A 14 6.73 -7.40 -10.21
N LEU A 15 5.84 -6.62 -9.60
CA LEU A 15 6.14 -5.82 -8.41
C LEU A 15 6.57 -6.70 -7.23
N MET A 16 5.78 -7.73 -6.90
CA MET A 16 6.13 -8.66 -5.82
C MET A 16 7.45 -9.39 -6.09
N LEU A 17 7.67 -9.87 -7.32
CA LEU A 17 8.92 -10.53 -7.69
C LEU A 17 10.13 -9.58 -7.59
N HIS A 18 9.99 -8.34 -8.06
CA HIS A 18 11.03 -7.31 -7.92
C HIS A 18 11.39 -7.10 -6.44
N LEU A 19 10.40 -6.93 -5.57
CA LEU A 19 10.63 -6.73 -4.13
C LEU A 19 11.32 -7.91 -3.46
N VAL A 20 11.00 -9.15 -3.85
CA VAL A 20 11.73 -10.34 -3.39
C VAL A 20 13.21 -10.27 -3.77
N THR A 21 13.54 -9.87 -5.00
CA THR A 21 14.95 -9.71 -5.43
C THR A 21 15.69 -8.60 -4.67
N ARG A 22 14.95 -7.65 -4.09
CA ARG A 22 15.47 -6.56 -3.25
C ARG A 22 15.54 -6.92 -1.77
N GLY A 23 15.24 -8.17 -1.41
CA GLY A 23 15.32 -8.68 -0.05
C GLY A 23 14.14 -8.29 0.85
N PHE A 24 13.01 -7.89 0.28
CA PHE A 24 11.79 -7.68 1.05
C PHE A 24 11.08 -9.01 1.33
N ARG A 25 10.46 -9.09 2.51
CA ARG A 25 9.50 -10.14 2.82
C ARG A 25 8.13 -9.70 2.32
N VAL A 26 7.73 -10.26 1.20
CA VAL A 26 6.41 -10.02 0.59
C VAL A 26 5.81 -11.34 0.16
N GLN A 27 4.51 -11.34 -0.07
CA GLN A 27 3.84 -12.48 -0.68
C GLN A 27 4.44 -12.75 -2.07
N THR A 28 4.87 -13.99 -2.32
CA THR A 28 5.49 -14.37 -3.58
C THR A 28 4.48 -15.10 -4.46
N PRO A 29 4.25 -14.67 -5.72
CA PRO A 29 3.43 -15.43 -6.66
C PRO A 29 3.98 -16.83 -6.90
N LEU A 30 3.10 -17.85 -6.81
CA LEU A 30 3.45 -19.24 -7.05
C LEU A 30 2.83 -19.73 -8.36
N ARG A 31 3.58 -20.58 -9.08
CA ARG A 31 3.11 -21.17 -10.34
C ARG A 31 2.13 -22.32 -10.05
N ASN A 32 1.08 -22.41 -10.86
CA ASN A 32 0.15 -23.54 -10.87
C ASN A 32 0.80 -24.78 -11.53
N LEU A 33 0.07 -25.89 -11.61
CA LEU A 33 0.55 -27.15 -12.21
C LEU A 33 0.88 -27.03 -13.72
N LYS A 34 0.43 -25.97 -14.40
CA LYS A 34 0.74 -25.66 -15.81
C LYS A 34 1.95 -24.73 -15.95
N GLY A 35 2.55 -24.30 -14.85
CA GLY A 35 3.68 -23.36 -14.84
C GLY A 35 3.27 -21.89 -14.95
N GLU A 36 1.99 -21.56 -14.84
CA GLU A 36 1.46 -20.19 -14.97
C GLU A 36 1.24 -19.56 -13.58
N TYR A 37 1.44 -18.25 -13.43
CA TYR A 37 1.25 -17.56 -12.14
C TYR A 37 -0.21 -17.24 -11.79
N ALA A 38 -1.10 -17.31 -12.78
CA ALA A 38 -2.53 -17.13 -12.60
C ALA A 38 -3.27 -17.91 -13.69
N SER A 39 -4.52 -18.28 -13.42
CA SER A 39 -5.42 -18.90 -14.39
C SER A 39 -6.82 -18.33 -14.30
N LEU A 40 -7.53 -18.30 -15.43
CA LEU A 40 -8.92 -17.87 -15.48
C LEU A 40 -9.82 -19.09 -15.25
N GLU A 41 -10.48 -19.12 -14.10
CA GLU A 41 -11.32 -20.24 -13.67
C GLU A 41 -12.80 -19.85 -13.71
N THR A 42 -13.66 -20.81 -14.06
CA THR A 42 -15.11 -20.59 -14.12
C THR A 42 -15.76 -21.08 -12.83
N PHE A 43 -16.39 -20.17 -12.09
CA PHE A 43 -17.22 -20.49 -10.92
C PHE A 43 -18.66 -20.08 -11.22
N GLY A 44 -19.56 -21.07 -11.37
CA GLY A 44 -20.93 -20.83 -11.82
C GLY A 44 -20.96 -20.24 -13.23
N SER A 45 -21.57 -19.07 -13.40
CA SER A 45 -21.66 -18.35 -14.68
C SER A 45 -20.57 -17.28 -14.88
N SER A 46 -19.66 -17.13 -13.91
CA SER A 46 -18.64 -16.07 -13.92
C SER A 46 -17.23 -16.62 -14.05
N GLN A 47 -16.37 -15.85 -14.70
CA GLN A 47 -14.95 -16.13 -14.79
C GLN A 47 -14.16 -15.28 -13.80
N HIS A 48 -13.21 -15.92 -13.12
CA HIS A 48 -12.41 -15.34 -12.05
C HIS A 48 -10.93 -15.64 -12.30
N MET A 49 -10.11 -14.61 -12.25
CA MET A 49 -8.66 -14.81 -12.21
C MET A 49 -8.28 -15.35 -10.83
N VAL A 50 -7.63 -16.52 -10.81
CA VAL A 50 -7.14 -17.18 -9.60
C VAL A 50 -5.62 -17.16 -9.62
N ARG A 51 -5.01 -16.79 -8.49
CA ARG A 51 -3.55 -16.84 -8.27
C ARG A 51 -3.26 -17.43 -6.91
N LEU A 52 -2.09 -18.05 -6.78
CA LEU A 52 -1.57 -18.54 -5.51
C LEU A 52 -0.42 -17.65 -5.05
N LEU A 53 -0.42 -17.28 -3.77
CA LEU A 53 0.64 -16.51 -3.14
C LEU A 53 1.23 -17.32 -1.97
N SER A 54 2.52 -17.13 -1.69
CA SER A 54 3.14 -17.72 -0.51
C SER A 54 2.51 -17.18 0.78
N TYR A 55 2.39 -18.05 1.78
CA TYR A 55 2.05 -17.64 3.14
C TYR A 55 3.27 -17.00 3.81
N LEU A 56 3.05 -15.93 4.57
CA LEU A 56 4.07 -15.28 5.38
C LEU A 56 3.69 -15.45 6.86
N GLU A 57 4.61 -16.00 7.64
CA GLU A 57 4.47 -16.06 9.09
C GLU A 57 4.69 -14.69 9.73
N GLY A 58 3.93 -14.41 10.77
CA GLY A 58 4.00 -13.18 11.56
C GLY A 58 2.63 -12.80 12.12
N ASP A 59 2.64 -11.89 13.07
CA ASP A 59 1.43 -11.29 13.62
C ASP A 59 1.10 -10.00 12.86
N LEU A 60 -0.19 -9.74 12.63
CA LEU A 60 -0.63 -8.47 12.05
C LEU A 60 -0.18 -7.33 12.95
N LEU A 61 0.37 -6.26 12.37
CA LEU A 61 0.76 -5.09 13.13
C LEU A 61 -0.44 -4.53 13.92
N LYS A 62 -1.66 -4.67 13.39
CA LYS A 62 -2.93 -4.39 14.07
C LYS A 62 -3.07 -5.00 15.46
N THR A 63 -2.58 -6.22 15.65
CA THR A 63 -2.74 -6.97 16.90
C THR A 63 -1.59 -6.75 17.87
N ILE A 64 -0.58 -5.97 17.47
CA ILE A 64 0.63 -5.69 18.23
C ILE A 64 0.50 -4.31 18.88
N SER A 65 0.96 -4.18 20.11
CA SER A 65 1.14 -2.88 20.74
C SER A 65 2.29 -2.14 20.05
N LEU A 66 1.96 -1.09 19.30
CA LEU A 66 2.93 -0.30 18.57
C LEU A 66 3.80 0.52 19.54
N THR A 67 5.06 0.12 19.70
CA THR A 67 6.06 0.88 20.47
C THR A 67 6.73 1.90 19.56
N ASN A 68 7.37 2.93 20.16
CA ASN A 68 8.13 3.93 19.41
C ASN A 68 9.23 3.30 18.54
N ASP A 69 9.87 2.23 19.03
CA ASP A 69 10.92 1.51 18.29
C ASP A 69 10.35 0.74 17.08
N ILE A 70 9.19 0.10 17.23
CA ILE A 70 8.49 -0.56 16.11
C ILE A 70 8.04 0.49 15.08
N ALA A 71 7.49 1.62 15.53
CA ALA A 71 7.09 2.72 14.64
C ALA A 71 8.28 3.27 13.82
N TYR A 72 9.43 3.46 14.47
CA TYR A 72 10.66 3.90 13.81
C TYR A 72 11.18 2.89 12.79
N LYS A 73 11.22 1.60 13.13
CA LYS A 73 11.63 0.54 12.20
C LYS A 73 10.65 0.35 11.04
N LEU A 74 9.35 0.60 11.27
CA LEU A 74 8.36 0.65 10.20
C LEU A 74 8.68 1.81 9.25
N GLY A 75 8.96 3.00 9.76
CA GLY A 75 9.42 4.15 8.97
C GLY A 75 10.63 3.83 8.10
N GLN A 76 11.65 3.20 8.70
CA GLN A 76 12.83 2.71 7.97
C GLN A 76 12.46 1.69 6.87
N THR A 77 11.50 0.80 7.14
CA THR A 77 11.02 -0.19 6.16
C THR A 77 10.31 0.50 4.99
N VAL A 78 9.47 1.50 5.25
CA VAL A 78 8.78 2.29 4.22
C VAL A 78 9.79 3.09 3.38
N ALA A 79 10.79 3.71 4.00
CA ALA A 79 11.85 4.42 3.28
C ALA A 79 12.64 3.48 2.35
N ARG A 80 13.00 2.28 2.84
CA ARG A 80 13.65 1.25 2.02
C ARG A 80 12.76 0.79 0.87
N LEU A 81 11.44 0.63 1.12
CA LEU A 81 10.48 0.26 0.09
C LEU A 81 10.47 1.29 -1.03
N ALA A 82 10.28 2.57 -0.67
CA ALA A 82 10.30 3.68 -1.62
C ALA A 82 11.58 3.71 -2.46
N ASP A 83 12.76 3.57 -1.82
CA ASP A 83 14.06 3.50 -2.51
C ASP A 83 14.11 2.33 -3.50
N SER A 84 13.70 1.13 -3.09
CA SER A 84 13.72 -0.06 -3.95
C SER A 84 12.82 0.06 -5.19
N LEU A 85 11.71 0.80 -5.07
CA LEU A 85 10.73 1.00 -6.11
C LEU A 85 11.09 2.13 -7.08
N THR A 86 12.08 2.97 -6.77
CA THR A 86 12.59 3.99 -7.72
C THR A 86 13.07 3.39 -9.04
N SER A 87 13.56 2.15 -8.98
CA SER A 87 14.09 1.40 -10.13
C SER A 87 13.05 0.48 -10.80
N PHE A 88 11.83 0.42 -10.26
CA PHE A 88 10.77 -0.44 -10.77
C PHE A 88 9.81 0.35 -11.65
N SER A 89 9.43 -0.22 -12.79
CA SER A 89 8.45 0.37 -13.70
C SER A 89 7.64 -0.72 -14.39
N HIS A 90 6.35 -0.47 -14.59
CA HIS A 90 5.47 -1.34 -15.36
C HIS A 90 4.39 -0.50 -16.06
N GLU A 91 4.08 -0.81 -17.32
CA GLU A 91 3.19 0.01 -18.16
C GLU A 91 1.79 0.16 -17.57
N PHE A 92 1.28 -0.88 -16.90
CA PHE A 92 0.01 -0.81 -16.19
C PHE A 92 -0.08 0.41 -15.25
N TYR A 93 0.96 0.69 -14.44
CA TYR A 93 0.91 1.75 -13.43
C TYR A 93 0.94 3.16 -14.04
N THR A 94 1.43 3.32 -15.27
CA THR A 94 1.43 4.63 -15.94
C THR A 94 0.02 5.02 -16.39
N MET A 95 -0.77 4.03 -16.82
CA MET A 95 -2.14 4.22 -17.31
C MET A 95 -3.22 4.06 -16.24
N TYR A 96 -2.94 3.30 -15.18
CA TYR A 96 -3.90 3.01 -14.13
C TYR A 96 -4.34 4.27 -13.38
N ARG A 97 -5.65 4.42 -13.17
CA ARG A 97 -6.24 5.48 -12.35
C ARG A 97 -7.32 4.88 -11.46
N SER A 98 -7.29 5.25 -10.18
CA SER A 98 -8.24 4.80 -9.17
C SER A 98 -8.68 5.97 -8.29
N ILE A 99 -9.91 5.92 -7.78
CA ILE A 99 -10.37 6.88 -6.76
C ILE A 99 -9.61 6.76 -5.44
N TRP A 100 -8.90 5.64 -5.24
CA TRP A 100 -8.05 5.38 -4.08
C TRP A 100 -6.67 6.04 -4.20
N MET A 101 -6.34 6.64 -5.35
CA MET A 101 -5.09 7.38 -5.50
C MET A 101 -5.21 8.76 -4.83
N LEU A 102 -4.24 9.14 -4.00
CA LEU A 102 -4.25 10.47 -3.37
C LEU A 102 -4.18 11.61 -4.40
N SER A 103 -3.60 11.38 -5.58
CA SER A 103 -3.63 12.34 -6.69
C SER A 103 -5.04 12.55 -7.27
N GLU A 104 -5.96 11.61 -7.03
CA GLU A 104 -7.34 11.63 -7.49
C GLU A 104 -8.32 12.10 -6.40
N LEU A 105 -7.81 12.61 -5.27
CA LEU A 105 -8.61 12.98 -4.09
C LEU A 105 -9.71 14.03 -4.41
N HIS A 106 -9.51 14.87 -5.43
CA HIS A 106 -10.52 15.83 -5.89
C HIS A 106 -11.86 15.17 -6.27
N ARG A 107 -11.84 13.89 -6.70
CA ARG A 107 -13.04 13.12 -7.05
C ARG A 107 -13.93 12.81 -5.84
N LEU A 108 -13.37 12.87 -4.62
CA LEU A 108 -14.11 12.65 -3.37
C LEU A 108 -15.26 13.67 -3.19
N SER A 109 -15.12 14.88 -3.75
CA SER A 109 -16.16 15.92 -3.73
C SER A 109 -17.52 15.43 -4.23
N SER A 110 -17.52 14.50 -5.21
CA SER A 110 -18.75 13.92 -5.77
C SER A 110 -19.47 12.95 -4.82
N PHE A 111 -18.84 12.57 -3.71
CA PHE A 111 -19.38 11.62 -2.73
C PHE A 111 -19.77 12.26 -1.40
N LEU A 112 -19.61 13.58 -1.24
CA LEU A 112 -19.93 14.28 0.02
C LEU A 112 -21.39 14.17 0.42
N PHE A 113 -22.29 13.86 -0.53
CA PHE A 113 -23.72 13.63 -0.26
C PHE A 113 -24.01 12.50 0.74
N VAL A 114 -23.04 11.61 1.00
CA VAL A 114 -23.18 10.52 2.00
C VAL A 114 -23.09 11.06 3.44
N LEU A 115 -22.49 12.24 3.64
CA LEU A 115 -22.36 12.85 4.96
C LEU A 115 -23.65 13.60 5.32
N THR A 116 -24.26 13.23 6.43
CA THR A 116 -25.49 13.88 6.95
C THR A 116 -25.19 15.14 7.74
N GLU A 117 -24.04 15.19 8.43
CA GLU A 117 -23.67 16.28 9.32
C GLU A 117 -22.94 17.40 8.56
N PRO A 118 -23.47 18.64 8.54
CA PRO A 118 -22.85 19.76 7.83
C PRO A 118 -21.42 20.07 8.30
N SER A 119 -21.13 19.86 9.59
CA SER A 119 -19.78 20.06 10.15
C SER A 119 -18.75 19.08 9.56
N ARG A 120 -19.15 17.84 9.28
CA ARG A 120 -18.29 16.84 8.64
C ARG A 120 -18.05 17.19 7.18
N VAL A 121 -19.09 17.63 6.46
CA VAL A 121 -18.96 18.12 5.07
C VAL A 121 -17.94 19.25 5.01
N HIS A 122 -18.10 20.28 5.85
CA HIS A 122 -17.20 21.42 5.89
C HIS A 122 -15.75 21.02 6.23
N THR A 123 -15.57 20.06 7.14
CA THR A 123 -14.24 19.55 7.48
C THR A 123 -13.57 18.88 6.28
N VAL A 124 -14.28 18.01 5.57
CA VAL A 124 -13.74 17.33 4.39
C VAL A 124 -13.45 18.33 3.26
N GLU A 125 -14.35 19.26 2.99
CA GLU A 125 -14.12 20.33 1.99
C GLU A 125 -12.87 21.16 2.32
N SER A 126 -12.68 21.51 3.59
CA SER A 126 -11.49 22.25 4.04
C SER A 126 -10.21 21.46 3.80
N VAL A 127 -10.21 20.15 4.09
CA VAL A 127 -9.05 19.28 3.83
C VAL A 127 -8.80 19.14 2.33
N LEU A 128 -9.84 18.95 1.50
CA LEU A 128 -9.71 18.88 0.05
C LEU A 128 -9.10 20.15 -0.53
N ALA A 129 -9.56 21.32 -0.09
CA ALA A 129 -9.02 22.61 -0.55
C ALA A 129 -7.56 22.81 -0.13
N LYS A 130 -7.19 22.43 1.09
CA LYS A 130 -5.79 22.46 1.57
C LYS A 130 -4.91 21.50 0.80
N PHE A 131 -5.37 20.26 0.58
CA PHE A 131 -4.62 19.27 -0.17
C PHE A 131 -4.38 19.71 -1.62
N GLN A 132 -5.39 20.30 -2.27
CA GLN A 132 -5.24 20.88 -3.59
C GLN A 132 -4.11 21.94 -3.62
N THR A 133 -4.22 22.94 -2.76
CA THR A 133 -3.30 24.11 -2.78
C THR A 133 -1.89 23.81 -2.25
N GLN A 134 -1.75 22.88 -1.30
CA GLN A 134 -0.48 22.60 -0.63
C GLN A 134 0.26 21.41 -1.22
N VAL A 135 -0.46 20.44 -1.79
CA VAL A 135 0.11 19.18 -2.30
C VAL A 135 -0.05 19.11 -3.82
N MET A 136 -1.28 19.17 -4.34
CA MET A 136 -1.54 18.94 -5.77
C MET A 136 -0.91 20.00 -6.67
N ASP A 137 -0.98 21.28 -6.30
CA ASP A 137 -0.37 22.38 -7.06
C ASP A 137 1.18 22.25 -7.13
N ARG A 138 1.78 21.46 -6.23
CA ARG A 138 3.23 21.21 -6.16
C ARG A 138 3.60 19.77 -6.50
N ILE A 139 2.64 18.95 -6.93
CA ILE A 139 2.82 17.50 -7.03
C ILE A 139 4.03 17.15 -7.91
N ASN A 140 4.22 17.87 -9.02
CA ASN A 140 5.33 17.69 -9.96
C ASN A 140 6.73 17.95 -9.38
N SER A 141 6.83 18.64 -8.24
CA SER A 141 8.10 18.84 -7.53
C SER A 141 8.51 17.65 -6.65
N PHE A 142 7.58 16.73 -6.39
CA PHE A 142 7.86 15.52 -5.61
C PHE A 142 8.46 14.43 -6.47
N GLN A 143 9.24 13.56 -5.83
CA GLN A 143 9.73 12.36 -6.48
C GLN A 143 8.58 11.37 -6.68
N HIS A 144 8.46 10.85 -7.90
CA HIS A 144 7.44 9.88 -8.27
C HIS A 144 8.06 8.50 -8.50
N GLY A 145 7.23 7.48 -8.32
CA GLY A 145 7.53 6.10 -8.64
C GLY A 145 6.32 5.22 -8.33
N VAL A 146 6.50 3.91 -8.46
CA VAL A 146 5.49 2.97 -7.95
C VAL A 146 5.53 2.99 -6.42
N ILE A 147 4.37 3.08 -5.80
CA ILE A 147 4.17 2.99 -4.34
C ILE A 147 3.24 1.81 -4.03
N HIS A 148 3.23 1.38 -2.78
CA HIS A 148 2.27 0.39 -2.31
C HIS A 148 0.84 0.95 -2.28
N GLY A 149 0.67 2.20 -1.86
CA GLY A 149 -0.60 2.92 -1.86
C GLY A 149 -1.54 2.60 -0.68
N ASP A 150 -1.15 1.70 0.23
CA ASP A 150 -2.00 1.28 1.37
C ASP A 150 -1.20 0.63 2.51
N ILE A 151 -0.12 1.30 2.95
CA ILE A 151 0.68 0.84 4.09
C ILE A 151 -0.10 1.08 5.39
N ASN A 152 -0.92 0.11 5.78
CA ASN A 152 -1.70 0.14 7.02
C ASN A 152 -1.40 -1.07 7.92
N GLU A 153 -1.93 -1.04 9.15
CA GLU A 153 -1.64 -2.04 10.18
C GLU A 153 -2.16 -3.47 9.87
N GLN A 154 -3.03 -3.62 8.87
CA GLN A 154 -3.56 -4.90 8.40
C GLN A 154 -2.75 -5.49 7.24
N ASN A 155 -2.01 -4.65 6.52
CA ASN A 155 -1.16 -5.06 5.40
C ASN A 155 0.30 -5.29 5.82
N ILE A 156 0.61 -5.14 7.12
CA ILE A 156 1.94 -5.35 7.66
C ILE A 156 1.91 -6.48 8.68
N LEU A 157 2.81 -7.45 8.50
CA LEU A 157 3.12 -8.47 9.50
C LEU A 157 4.44 -8.15 10.19
N LEU A 158 4.50 -8.39 11.49
CA LEU A 158 5.74 -8.41 12.26
C LEU A 158 6.04 -9.84 12.68
N SER A 159 7.26 -10.28 12.43
CA SER A 159 7.77 -11.57 12.88
C SER A 159 9.14 -11.39 13.54
N LEU A 160 9.53 -12.35 14.37
CA LEU A 160 10.89 -12.41 14.89
C LEU A 160 11.69 -13.39 14.04
N ASP A 161 12.86 -12.96 13.59
CA ASP A 161 13.84 -13.87 13.00
C ASP A 161 14.29 -14.88 14.06
N SER A 162 14.21 -16.17 13.76
CA SER A 162 14.59 -17.26 14.68
C SER A 162 16.09 -17.53 14.72
N THR A 163 16.91 -16.66 14.11
CA THR A 163 18.38 -16.71 14.17
C THR A 163 18.92 -16.38 15.56
N GLN A 164 20.23 -16.56 15.78
CA GLN A 164 20.91 -16.39 17.07
C GLN A 164 20.78 -14.98 17.69
N SER A 165 20.23 -14.01 16.96
CA SER A 165 19.85 -12.70 17.47
C SER A 165 18.48 -12.34 16.91
N PRO A 166 17.38 -12.51 17.67
CA PRO A 166 16.05 -12.26 17.17
C PRO A 166 15.92 -10.80 16.76
N ARG A 167 15.59 -10.60 15.49
CA ARG A 167 15.35 -9.29 14.90
C ARG A 167 13.93 -9.23 14.39
N GLU A 168 13.27 -8.13 14.66
CA GLU A 168 11.99 -7.80 14.05
C GLU A 168 12.11 -7.75 12.54
N GLN A 169 11.20 -8.44 11.87
CA GLN A 169 11.12 -8.49 10.42
C GLN A 169 9.71 -8.13 9.99
N PHE A 170 9.61 -7.01 9.29
CA PHE A 170 8.37 -6.53 8.68
C PHE A 170 8.16 -7.26 7.35
N SER A 171 6.95 -7.78 7.16
CA SER A 171 6.50 -8.32 5.87
C SER A 171 5.32 -7.49 5.36
N ILE A 172 5.30 -7.24 4.05
CA ILE A 172 4.29 -6.38 3.41
C ILE A 172 3.36 -7.27 2.58
N LEU A 173 2.05 -7.06 2.77
CA LEU A 173 0.97 -7.79 2.12
C LEU A 173 0.17 -6.85 1.23
N ASP A 174 -0.62 -7.44 0.32
CA ASP A 174 -1.65 -6.77 -0.46
C ASP A 174 -1.21 -5.55 -1.30
N PHE A 175 -0.67 -5.85 -2.48
CA PHE A 175 -0.32 -4.85 -3.50
C PHE A 175 -1.52 -4.42 -4.37
N GLY A 176 -2.76 -4.61 -3.91
CA GLY A 176 -3.98 -4.31 -4.67
C GLY A 176 -4.11 -2.85 -5.10
N ASP A 177 -3.70 -1.93 -4.23
CA ASP A 177 -3.74 -0.47 -4.43
C ASP A 177 -2.41 0.13 -4.90
N SER A 178 -1.47 -0.73 -5.31
CA SER A 178 -0.20 -0.28 -5.86
C SER A 178 -0.42 0.59 -7.10
N GLN A 179 0.35 1.67 -7.19
CA GLN A 179 0.08 2.75 -8.13
C GLN A 179 1.33 3.58 -8.39
N HIS A 180 1.38 4.28 -9.52
CA HIS A 180 2.42 5.28 -9.76
C HIS A 180 2.00 6.61 -9.14
N SER A 181 2.72 7.08 -8.12
CA SER A 181 2.39 8.31 -7.38
C SER A 181 3.63 8.93 -6.74
N CYS A 182 3.44 9.92 -5.87
CA CYS A 182 4.51 10.50 -5.07
C CYS A 182 5.03 9.48 -4.06
N LEU A 183 6.34 9.24 -4.01
CA LEU A 183 6.94 8.25 -3.11
C LEU A 183 6.66 8.53 -1.63
N VAL A 184 6.56 9.82 -1.26
CA VAL A 184 6.24 10.25 0.11
C VAL A 184 4.83 9.85 0.56
N PHE A 185 3.93 9.47 -0.36
CA PHE A 185 2.56 9.10 0.01
C PHE A 185 2.48 7.79 0.79
N ASP A 186 3.34 6.80 0.52
CA ASP A 186 3.38 5.59 1.38
C ASP A 186 3.72 5.94 2.84
N LEU A 187 4.64 6.90 3.04
CA LEU A 187 5.01 7.38 4.37
C LEU A 187 3.85 8.14 5.04
N ALA A 188 3.16 9.02 4.30
CA ALA A 188 2.01 9.75 4.80
C ALA A 188 0.85 8.82 5.20
N ILE A 189 0.60 7.77 4.40
CA ILE A 189 -0.40 6.74 4.67
C ILE A 189 0.00 5.96 5.93
N ALA A 190 1.24 5.48 6.01
CA ALA A 190 1.74 4.76 7.18
C ALA A 190 1.59 5.58 8.47
N ILE A 191 2.03 6.85 8.46
CA ILE A 191 1.87 7.77 9.59
C ILE A 191 0.41 7.87 10.01
N THR A 192 -0.49 8.07 9.04
CA THR A 192 -1.94 8.21 9.31
C THR A 192 -2.50 6.99 10.02
N TYR A 193 -2.21 5.79 9.53
CA TYR A 193 -2.71 4.55 10.13
C TYR A 193 -2.09 4.26 11.50
N MET A 194 -0.80 4.55 11.70
CA MET A 194 -0.16 4.36 13.01
C MET A 194 -0.72 5.32 14.07
N VAL A 195 -0.99 6.57 13.69
CA VAL A 195 -1.68 7.55 14.55
C VAL A 195 -3.10 7.06 14.88
N LEU A 196 -3.85 6.55 13.91
CA LEU A 196 -5.19 6.02 14.14
C LEU A 196 -5.19 4.77 15.02
N GLN A 197 -4.22 3.87 14.84
CA GLN A 197 -4.08 2.64 15.63
C GLN A 197 -3.76 2.94 17.09
N THR A 198 -2.88 3.91 17.35
CA THR A 198 -2.46 4.28 18.71
C THR A 198 -3.41 5.26 19.38
N GLY A 199 -4.13 6.06 18.60
CA GLY A 199 -4.88 7.20 19.10
C GLY A 199 -3.99 8.36 19.56
N ASP A 200 -2.71 8.36 19.18
CA ASP A 200 -1.71 9.35 19.58
C ASP A 200 -1.05 9.99 18.34
N LEU A 201 -1.08 11.32 18.28
CA LEU A 201 -0.47 12.09 17.19
C LEU A 201 1.06 12.02 17.22
N ASP A 202 1.66 11.87 18.41
CA ASP A 202 3.12 11.82 18.56
C ASP A 202 3.71 10.57 17.89
N THR A 203 2.91 9.51 17.74
CA THR A 203 3.26 8.30 16.98
C THR A 203 3.77 8.61 15.57
N GLY A 204 3.18 9.61 14.90
CA GLY A 204 3.61 10.00 13.56
C GLY A 204 5.05 10.51 13.53
N GLY A 205 5.52 11.13 14.61
CA GLY A 205 6.90 11.59 14.75
C GLY A 205 7.92 10.46 14.88
N TYR A 206 7.52 9.29 15.39
CA TYR A 206 8.41 8.14 15.46
C TYR A 206 8.50 7.38 14.14
N VAL A 207 7.51 7.48 13.25
CA VAL A 207 7.54 6.86 11.91
C VAL A 207 8.42 7.66 10.94
N LEU A 208 8.62 8.96 11.18
CA LEU A 208 9.49 9.85 10.40
C LEU A 208 10.98 9.63 10.71
#